data_AF-A0A9E2BWQ4-F1
#
_entry.id   AF-A0A9E2BWQ4-F1
#
_cell.length_a   1.000
_cell.length_b   1.000
_cell.length_c   1.000
_cell.angle_alpha   90.00
_cell.angle_beta   90.00
_cell.angle_gamma   90.00
#
_symmetry.space_group_name_H-M   'P 1'
#
loop_
_entity.id
_entity.type
_entity.pdbx_description
1 polymer ?
#
loop_
_entity_poly.entity_id
_entity_poly.type
_entity_poly.pdbx_seq_one_letter_code
_entity_poly.pdbx_strand_id
1 'polypeptide(L)'
;MKRLMLPEGHQKPMNVKQITQEERQKAFNLPKKSEVIEKQKLQVRYHVEDFYVEDRPKRFLKAFAAILKHSNYRLALEHYVRVSAKCSRCTTNCQVYLATGDLEDIPCKRSELLLAVYRRHFTIGGMLRGRLTNDPGLTDEQLQAMADSFWNCTACRRCSLECPIGIDHGLVTHLGRYILSEIGIAPRALVVSTREQLIGATANTSAIPVPALLDTLEFLSEDMEEEKGINIPFPIDQEGAEYLFIPAVSDYLM
;
A
#
# COMPACT_ATOMS: atom_id res chain seq x y z
N MET A 1 15.15 24.68 20.63
CA MET A 1 14.01 24.25 19.78
C MET A 1 12.80 23.99 20.67
N LYS A 2 11.79 24.87 20.66
CA LYS A 2 10.57 24.68 21.45
C LYS A 2 9.70 23.60 20.81
N ARG A 3 9.42 22.50 21.54
CA ARG A 3 8.37 21.53 21.17
C ARG A 3 7.06 22.31 21.05
N LEU A 4 6.45 22.29 19.86
CA LEU A 4 5.06 22.72 19.68
C LEU A 4 4.18 21.81 20.54
N MET A 5 3.67 22.33 21.65
CA MET A 5 2.64 21.65 22.43
C MET A 5 1.33 21.73 21.63
N LEU A 6 0.76 20.56 21.32
CA LEU A 6 -0.54 20.45 20.68
C LEU A 6 -1.63 20.93 21.67
N PRO A 7 -2.67 21.64 21.20
CA PRO A 7 -3.72 22.18 22.07
C PRO A 7 -4.50 21.07 22.80
N GLU A 8 -4.74 21.30 24.08
CA GLU A 8 -5.50 20.42 24.97
C GLU A 8 -6.95 20.32 24.47
N GLY A 9 -7.37 19.12 24.04
CA GLY A 9 -8.74 18.86 23.56
C GLY A 9 -8.84 17.96 22.33
N HIS A 10 -7.73 17.70 21.62
CA HIS A 10 -7.71 16.62 20.63
C HIS A 10 -7.52 15.27 21.35
N GLN A 11 -8.30 14.27 20.94
CA GLN A 11 -8.22 12.87 21.40
C GLN A 11 -6.79 12.49 21.75
N LYS A 12 -6.59 11.90 22.94
CA LYS A 12 -5.30 11.32 23.36
C LYS A 12 -4.65 10.68 22.13
N PRO A 13 -3.43 11.08 21.73
CA PRO A 13 -2.76 10.42 20.62
C PRO A 13 -2.80 8.92 20.91
N MET A 14 -3.17 8.11 19.92
CA MET A 14 -3.10 6.65 20.06
C MET A 14 -1.77 6.32 20.72
N ASN A 15 -1.79 5.49 21.77
CA ASN A 15 -0.60 5.12 22.53
C ASN A 15 0.28 4.19 21.66
N VAL A 16 0.89 4.75 20.62
CA VAL A 16 1.79 4.05 19.71
C VAL A 16 3.18 4.20 20.29
N LYS A 17 3.74 3.08 20.75
CA LYS A 17 5.12 3.02 21.21
C LYS A 17 6.05 3.36 20.04
N GLN A 18 6.90 4.36 20.19
CA GLN A 18 7.97 4.62 19.25
C GLN A 18 8.98 3.46 19.27
N ILE A 19 9.43 3.07 18.09
CA ILE A 19 10.40 1.98 17.96
C ILE A 19 11.74 2.39 18.55
N THR A 20 12.42 1.46 19.20
CA THR A 20 13.79 1.65 19.70
C THR A 20 14.78 1.82 18.54
N GLN A 21 15.99 2.28 18.83
CA GLN A 21 17.04 2.36 17.81
C GLN A 21 17.38 0.98 17.21
N GLU A 22 17.35 -0.07 18.04
CA GLU A 22 17.57 -1.45 17.59
C GLU A 22 16.44 -1.95 16.69
N GLU A 23 15.18 -1.73 17.10
CA GLU A 23 14.01 -2.05 16.28
C GLU A 23 14.04 -1.28 14.95
N ARG A 24 14.47 -0.01 14.98
CA ARG A 24 14.69 0.81 13.78
C ARG A 24 15.78 0.22 12.89
N GLN A 25 16.94 -0.11 13.42
CA GLN A 25 18.02 -0.69 12.63
C GLN A 25 17.56 -2.00 11.97
N LYS A 26 16.79 -2.83 12.68
CA LYS A 26 16.20 -4.06 12.15
C LYS A 26 15.16 -3.78 11.05
N ALA A 27 14.25 -2.83 11.26
CA ALA A 27 13.16 -2.50 10.33
C ALA A 27 13.62 -1.79 9.05
N PHE A 28 14.75 -1.07 9.11
CA PHE A 28 15.34 -0.36 7.97
C PHE A 28 16.52 -1.12 7.34
N ASN A 29 16.88 -2.29 7.87
CA ASN A 29 17.89 -3.13 7.26
C ASN A 29 17.44 -3.57 5.86
N LEU A 30 18.37 -3.59 4.90
CA LEU A 30 18.14 -4.09 3.56
C LEU A 30 18.60 -5.54 3.50
N PRO A 31 17.68 -6.53 3.50
CA PRO A 31 18.05 -7.94 3.56
C PRO A 31 18.62 -8.48 2.23
N LYS A 32 18.71 -7.65 1.17
CA LYS A 32 19.12 -8.08 -0.16
C LYS A 32 20.65 -8.15 -0.31
N LYS A 33 21.14 -9.21 -0.94
CA LYS A 33 22.52 -9.32 -1.41
C LYS A 33 22.85 -8.20 -2.40
N SER A 34 24.08 -7.69 -2.37
CA SER A 34 24.56 -6.62 -3.27
C SER A 34 24.34 -6.96 -4.75
N GLU A 35 24.63 -8.19 -5.16
CA GLU A 35 24.43 -8.70 -6.52
C GLU A 35 22.97 -8.55 -7.01
N VAL A 36 22.00 -8.75 -6.11
CA VAL A 36 20.57 -8.58 -6.42
C VAL A 36 20.24 -7.10 -6.59
N ILE A 37 20.80 -6.23 -5.76
CA ILE A 37 20.59 -4.78 -5.85
C ILE A 37 21.19 -4.25 -7.15
N GLU A 38 22.39 -4.67 -7.53
CA GLU A 38 23.04 -4.29 -8.79
C GLU A 38 22.25 -4.75 -10.01
N LYS A 39 21.77 -6.00 -9.99
CA LYS A 39 20.92 -6.55 -11.05
C LYS A 39 19.59 -5.81 -11.16
N GLN A 40 18.92 -5.58 -10.03
CA GLN A 40 17.60 -4.97 -9.98
C GLN A 40 17.65 -3.44 -10.13
N LYS A 41 18.80 -2.80 -9.88
CA LYS A 41 18.95 -1.34 -9.77
C LYS A 41 17.82 -0.71 -8.93
N LEU A 42 17.45 -1.38 -7.84
CA LEU A 42 16.31 -1.00 -6.99
C LEU A 42 16.56 -1.42 -5.54
N GLN A 43 16.89 -0.43 -4.71
CA GLN A 43 17.27 -0.66 -3.33
C GLN A 43 16.07 -0.56 -2.39
N VAL A 44 15.10 -1.48 -2.56
CA VAL A 44 13.91 -1.58 -1.70
C VAL A 44 14.05 -2.69 -0.66
N ARG A 45 13.37 -2.52 0.49
CA ARG A 45 13.42 -3.43 1.66
C ARG A 45 12.67 -4.77 1.49
N TYR A 46 11.95 -4.95 0.39
CA TYR A 46 11.19 -6.16 0.09
C TYR A 46 11.68 -6.82 -1.20
N HIS A 47 11.46 -8.13 -1.33
CA HIS A 47 11.79 -8.84 -2.56
C HIS A 47 10.83 -8.43 -3.68
N VAL A 48 11.38 -8.15 -4.85
CA VAL A 48 10.64 -7.97 -6.11
C VAL A 48 11.10 -9.05 -7.08
N GLU A 49 10.24 -9.43 -8.02
CA GLU A 49 10.63 -10.31 -9.13
C GLU A 49 11.55 -9.55 -10.10
N ASP A 50 12.45 -10.27 -10.78
CA ASP A 50 13.49 -9.69 -11.66
C ASP A 50 12.93 -9.28 -13.03
N PHE A 51 12.02 -8.31 -13.06
CA PHE A 51 11.46 -7.79 -14.32
C PHE A 51 12.18 -6.53 -14.80
N TYR A 52 12.33 -6.44 -16.13
CA TYR A 52 12.71 -5.29 -16.95
C TYR A 52 13.16 -4.05 -16.14
N VAL A 53 14.47 -3.92 -15.97
CA VAL A 53 15.10 -2.87 -15.15
C VAL A 53 15.38 -1.59 -15.93
N GLU A 54 15.15 -1.62 -17.24
CA GLU A 54 15.41 -0.51 -18.16
C GLU A 54 14.18 0.42 -18.31
N ASP A 55 14.45 1.70 -18.54
CA ASP A 55 13.46 2.74 -18.87
C ASP A 55 12.26 2.82 -17.90
N ARG A 56 12.49 2.56 -16.61
CA ARG A 56 11.41 2.56 -15.61
C ARG A 56 10.64 3.87 -15.55
N PRO A 57 11.27 5.06 -15.58
CA PRO A 57 10.52 6.32 -15.60
C PRO A 57 9.54 6.42 -16.76
N LYS A 58 9.97 6.03 -17.97
CA LYS A 58 9.12 6.06 -19.17
C LYS A 58 7.96 5.06 -19.06
N ARG A 59 8.24 3.84 -18.58
CA ARG A 59 7.21 2.82 -18.35
C ARG A 59 6.21 3.25 -17.28
N PHE A 60 6.68 3.87 -16.20
CA PHE A 60 5.84 4.42 -15.14
C PHE A 60 4.89 5.47 -15.70
N LEU A 61 5.42 6.45 -16.46
CA LEU A 61 4.61 7.49 -17.08
C LEU A 61 3.61 6.92 -18.08
N LYS A 62 3.98 5.88 -18.84
CA LYS A 62 3.08 5.19 -19.77
C LYS A 62 1.94 4.47 -19.03
N ALA A 63 2.25 3.73 -17.97
CA ALA A 63 1.26 3.06 -17.12
C ALA A 63 0.33 4.08 -16.45
N PHE A 64 0.90 5.16 -15.90
CA PHE A 64 0.12 6.23 -15.28
C PHE A 64 -0.81 6.91 -16.30
N ALA A 65 -0.33 7.20 -17.52
CA ALA A 65 -1.15 7.75 -18.59
C ALA A 65 -2.32 6.83 -18.96
N ALA A 66 -2.08 5.51 -19.07
CA ALA A 66 -3.11 4.53 -19.36
C ALA A 66 -4.17 4.48 -18.24
N ILE A 67 -3.74 4.42 -16.97
CA ILE A 67 -4.66 4.45 -15.82
C ILE A 67 -5.50 5.72 -15.85
N LEU A 68 -4.91 6.89 -16.07
CA LEU A 68 -5.65 8.16 -16.16
C LEU A 68 -6.64 8.24 -17.33
N LYS A 69 -6.42 7.47 -18.40
CA LYS A 69 -7.31 7.39 -19.56
C LYS A 69 -8.48 6.44 -19.33
N HIS A 70 -8.26 5.37 -18.58
CA HIS A 70 -9.20 4.26 -18.43
C HIS A 70 -9.84 4.17 -17.03
N SER A 71 -9.72 5.24 -16.23
CA SER A 71 -10.28 5.29 -14.87
C SER A 71 -10.64 6.72 -14.46
N ASN A 72 -11.25 6.85 -13.28
CA ASN A 72 -11.67 8.13 -12.71
C ASN A 72 -10.61 8.81 -11.82
N TYR A 73 -9.38 8.26 -11.75
CA TYR A 73 -8.32 8.84 -10.90
C TYR A 73 -7.96 10.29 -11.27
N ARG A 74 -8.15 10.68 -12.53
CA ARG A 74 -7.85 12.04 -13.00
C ARG A 74 -8.55 13.11 -12.17
N LEU A 75 -9.86 12.96 -11.93
CA LEU A 75 -10.66 13.94 -11.19
C LEU A 75 -10.11 14.17 -9.77
N ALA A 76 -9.82 13.07 -9.06
CA ALA A 76 -9.27 13.13 -7.72
C ALA A 76 -7.89 13.82 -7.70
N LEU A 77 -7.00 13.46 -8.63
CA LEU A 77 -5.66 14.05 -8.68
C LEU A 77 -5.68 15.53 -9.06
N GLU A 78 -6.53 15.95 -10.01
CA GLU A 78 -6.67 17.36 -10.38
C GLU A 78 -7.10 18.22 -9.20
N HIS A 79 -7.98 17.69 -8.34
CA HIS A 79 -8.35 18.36 -7.10
C HIS A 79 -7.18 18.36 -6.12
N TYR A 80 -6.60 17.21 -5.82
CA TYR A 80 -5.55 17.06 -4.79
C TYR A 80 -4.30 17.89 -5.08
N VAL A 81 -3.86 17.98 -6.35
CA VAL A 81 -2.67 18.79 -6.69
C VAL A 81 -2.87 20.29 -6.46
N ARG A 82 -4.13 20.78 -6.46
CA ARG A 82 -4.48 22.19 -6.26
C ARG A 82 -4.66 22.54 -4.80
N VAL A 83 -5.22 21.63 -4.01
CA VAL A 83 -5.66 21.92 -2.63
C VAL A 83 -4.69 21.40 -1.55
N SER A 84 -3.70 20.58 -1.92
CA SER A 84 -2.74 20.04 -0.95
C SER A 84 -1.92 21.14 -0.27
N ALA A 85 -2.23 21.39 1.00
CA ALA A 85 -1.56 22.39 1.84
C ALA A 85 -0.30 21.85 2.54
N LYS A 86 -0.05 20.54 2.49
CA LYS A 86 1.10 19.86 3.15
C LYS A 86 1.25 20.24 4.64
N CYS A 87 0.13 20.40 5.35
CA CYS A 87 0.10 20.86 6.75
C CYS A 87 0.48 19.78 7.78
N SER A 88 0.74 18.55 7.34
CA SER A 88 1.10 17.41 8.20
C SER A 88 0.07 17.00 9.26
N ARG A 89 -1.16 17.54 9.27
CA ARG A 89 -2.21 17.10 10.22
C ARG A 89 -2.50 15.59 10.12
N CYS A 90 -2.31 15.00 8.95
CA CYS A 90 -2.42 13.56 8.71
C CYS A 90 -1.50 12.67 9.55
N THR A 91 -0.48 13.24 10.22
CA THR A 91 0.46 12.48 11.06
C THR A 91 -0.12 12.07 12.40
N THR A 92 -1.12 12.79 12.91
CA THR A 92 -1.70 12.60 14.26
C THR A 92 -2.19 11.18 14.51
N ASN A 93 -2.66 10.49 13.46
CA ASN A 93 -3.18 9.14 13.51
C ASN A 93 -2.49 8.15 12.55
N CYS A 94 -1.36 8.53 11.94
CA CYS A 94 -0.61 7.62 11.08
C CYS A 94 0.26 6.69 11.93
N GLN A 95 -0.13 5.42 12.05
CA GLN A 95 0.57 4.41 12.84
C GLN A 95 2.05 4.26 12.47
N VAL A 96 2.36 4.29 11.16
CA VAL A 96 3.74 4.20 10.67
C VAL A 96 4.56 5.39 11.17
N TYR A 97 4.10 6.62 10.92
CA TYR A 97 4.80 7.83 11.36
C TYR A 97 4.93 7.92 12.88
N LEU A 98 3.86 7.58 13.62
CA LEU A 98 3.89 7.60 15.08
C LEU A 98 4.90 6.60 15.65
N ALA A 99 5.03 5.43 15.02
CA ALA A 99 6.01 4.43 15.43
C ALA A 99 7.44 4.83 15.04
N THR A 100 7.67 5.33 13.83
CA THR A 100 9.03 5.59 13.31
C THR A 100 9.57 6.97 13.67
N GLY A 101 8.69 7.98 13.80
CA GLY A 101 9.06 9.39 13.90
C GLY A 101 9.71 9.97 12.64
N ASP A 102 9.73 9.23 11.53
CA ASP A 102 10.46 9.61 10.32
C ASP A 102 9.67 10.60 9.45
N LEU A 103 10.33 11.66 8.98
CA LEU A 103 9.70 12.63 8.09
C LEU A 103 9.30 12.02 6.74
N GLU A 104 9.98 10.97 6.27
CA GLU A 104 9.59 10.23 5.06
C GLU A 104 8.26 9.49 5.21
N ASP A 105 7.83 9.21 6.45
CA ASP A 105 6.59 8.50 6.71
C ASP A 105 5.34 9.38 6.78
N ILE A 106 5.53 10.71 6.76
CA ILE A 106 4.44 11.69 6.78
C ILE A 106 3.48 11.45 5.58
N PRO A 107 2.18 11.20 5.80
CA PRO A 107 1.25 10.83 4.73
C PRO A 107 1.12 11.83 3.58
N CYS A 108 1.10 13.14 3.88
CA CYS A 108 1.01 14.16 2.83
C CYS A 108 2.32 14.27 2.03
N LYS A 109 3.48 13.98 2.64
CA LYS A 109 4.76 13.91 1.93
C LYS A 109 4.80 12.71 0.99
N ARG A 110 4.37 11.53 1.47
CA ARG A 110 4.18 10.32 0.65
C ARG A 110 3.26 10.60 -0.55
N SER A 111 2.13 11.26 -0.33
CA SER A 111 1.20 11.60 -1.43
C SER A 111 1.83 12.56 -2.43
N GLU A 112 2.64 13.50 -1.96
CA GLU A 112 3.34 14.45 -2.83
C GLU A 112 4.30 13.76 -3.81
N LEU A 113 4.85 12.59 -3.48
CA LEU A 113 5.69 11.82 -4.40
C LEU A 113 4.98 11.56 -5.74
N LEU A 114 3.70 11.16 -5.70
CA LEU A 114 2.90 10.94 -6.91
C LEU A 114 2.28 12.23 -7.46
N LEU A 115 1.81 13.11 -6.58
CA LEU A 115 1.16 14.38 -6.98
C LEU A 115 2.14 15.31 -7.72
N ALA A 116 3.43 15.31 -7.35
CA ALA A 116 4.46 16.06 -8.06
C ALA A 116 4.66 15.54 -9.49
N VAL A 117 4.69 14.22 -9.68
CA VAL A 117 4.78 13.58 -11.01
C VAL A 117 3.53 13.91 -11.83
N TYR A 118 2.34 13.80 -11.23
CA TYR A 118 1.09 14.19 -11.89
C TYR A 118 1.15 15.65 -12.34
N ARG A 119 1.49 16.56 -11.42
CA ARG A 119 1.60 17.99 -11.68
C ARG A 119 2.57 18.27 -12.83
N ARG A 120 3.75 17.66 -12.82
CA ARG A 120 4.81 17.88 -13.82
C ARG A 120 4.44 17.36 -15.21
N HIS A 121 3.90 16.15 -15.32
CA HIS A 121 3.77 15.45 -16.60
C HIS A 121 2.35 15.45 -17.19
N PHE A 122 1.32 15.70 -16.37
CA PHE A 122 -0.08 15.55 -16.78
C PHE A 122 -0.90 16.83 -16.68
N THR A 123 -0.26 17.95 -16.34
CA THR A 123 -0.88 19.29 -16.39
C THR A 123 -0.16 20.17 -17.41
N ILE A 124 -0.92 21.04 -18.10
CA ILE A 124 -0.37 21.96 -19.11
C ILE A 124 0.72 22.85 -18.48
N GLY A 125 0.42 23.44 -17.32
CA GLY A 125 1.35 24.32 -16.61
C GLY A 125 2.64 23.61 -16.17
N GLY A 126 2.54 22.36 -15.70
CA GLY A 126 3.72 21.57 -15.34
C GLY A 126 4.57 21.17 -16.53
N MET A 127 3.95 20.80 -17.65
CA MET A 127 4.66 20.44 -18.88
C MET A 127 5.45 21.63 -19.43
N LEU A 128 4.82 22.81 -19.50
CA LEU A 128 5.45 24.06 -19.93
C LEU A 128 6.60 24.46 -18.99
N ARG A 129 6.35 24.45 -17.67
CA ARG A 129 7.35 24.85 -16.67
C ARG A 129 8.64 24.05 -16.83
N GLY A 130 8.56 22.73 -16.90
CA GLY A 130 9.80 21.97 -16.95
C GLY A 130 10.47 21.90 -18.32
N ARG A 131 9.78 22.31 -19.41
CA ARG A 131 10.49 22.65 -20.66
C ARG A 131 11.34 23.93 -20.48
N LEU A 132 10.81 24.91 -19.75
CA LEU A 132 11.52 26.17 -19.50
C LEU A 132 12.70 26.00 -18.52
N THR A 133 12.57 25.11 -17.53
CA THR A 133 13.60 24.92 -16.49
C THR A 133 14.58 23.78 -16.79
N ASN A 134 14.55 23.17 -17.98
CA ASN A 134 15.34 21.97 -18.32
C ASN A 134 15.25 20.87 -17.24
N ASP A 135 14.05 20.66 -16.72
CA ASP A 135 13.78 19.65 -15.70
C ASP A 135 13.90 18.25 -16.33
N PRO A 136 14.79 17.36 -15.81
CA PRO A 136 15.02 16.02 -16.36
C PRO A 136 13.78 15.11 -16.30
N GLY A 137 12.74 15.50 -15.57
CA GLY A 137 11.52 14.72 -15.41
C GLY A 137 11.65 13.65 -14.33
N LEU A 138 10.87 12.58 -14.48
CA LEU A 138 10.86 11.48 -13.52
C LEU A 138 12.18 10.70 -13.56
N THR A 139 12.81 10.47 -12.40
CA THR A 139 14.07 9.72 -12.27
C THR A 139 13.88 8.37 -11.55
N ASP A 140 14.86 7.47 -11.66
CA ASP A 140 14.85 6.19 -10.97
C ASP A 140 14.92 6.34 -9.43
N GLU A 141 15.60 7.38 -8.93
CA GLU A 141 15.64 7.67 -7.49
C GLU A 141 14.26 8.08 -6.96
N GLN A 142 13.50 8.86 -7.73
CA GLN A 142 12.13 9.21 -7.39
C GLN A 142 11.21 7.99 -7.41
N LEU A 143 11.41 7.06 -8.35
CA LEU A 143 10.71 5.77 -8.38
C LEU A 143 11.07 4.91 -7.17
N GLN A 144 12.34 4.86 -6.77
CA GLN A 144 12.75 4.14 -5.58
C GLN A 144 12.10 4.73 -4.32
N ALA A 145 12.09 6.07 -4.17
CA ALA A 145 11.41 6.73 -3.05
C ALA A 145 9.91 6.42 -3.01
N MET A 146 9.24 6.40 -4.18
CA MET A 146 7.85 5.95 -4.29
C MET A 146 7.69 4.48 -3.88
N ALA A 147 8.56 3.60 -4.37
CA ALA A 147 8.52 2.18 -4.07
C ALA A 147 8.75 1.88 -2.58
N ASP A 148 9.68 2.56 -1.92
CA ASP A 148 9.88 2.42 -0.48
C ASP A 148 8.72 2.99 0.31
N SER A 149 8.28 4.21 -0.01
CA SER A 149 7.25 4.91 0.77
C SER A 149 5.86 4.30 0.62
N PHE A 150 5.45 3.94 -0.60
CA PHE A 150 4.12 3.38 -0.84
C PHE A 150 3.96 1.99 -0.25
N TRP A 151 4.98 1.12 -0.35
CA TRP A 151 4.90 -0.22 0.22
C TRP A 151 5.17 -0.26 1.73
N ASN A 152 5.72 0.80 2.34
CA ASN A 152 5.78 0.96 3.81
C ASN A 152 4.42 1.30 4.45
N CYS A 153 3.50 1.90 3.70
CA CYS A 153 2.19 2.29 4.22
C CYS A 153 1.31 1.06 4.51
N THR A 154 0.54 1.04 5.60
CA THR A 154 -0.43 -0.05 5.84
C THR A 154 -1.75 0.16 5.10
N ALA A 155 -1.91 1.28 4.39
CA ALA A 155 -3.14 1.69 3.70
C ALA A 155 -4.40 1.73 4.60
N CYS A 156 -4.24 1.87 5.91
CA CYS A 156 -5.34 1.88 6.88
C CYS A 156 -6.28 3.10 6.82
N ARG A 157 -6.01 4.07 5.93
CA ARG A 157 -6.78 5.31 5.69
C ARG A 157 -7.07 6.22 6.89
N ARG A 158 -6.50 5.97 8.09
CA ARG A 158 -6.62 6.87 9.25
C ARG A 158 -6.19 8.30 8.94
N CYS A 159 -5.13 8.46 8.14
CA CYS A 159 -4.65 9.76 7.69
C CYS A 159 -5.66 10.54 6.82
N SER A 160 -6.55 9.83 6.10
CA SER A 160 -7.58 10.45 5.27
C SER A 160 -8.70 11.06 6.13
N LEU A 161 -9.01 10.45 7.27
CA LEU A 161 -9.95 11.01 8.26
C LEU A 161 -9.44 12.30 8.91
N GLU A 162 -8.11 12.47 8.95
CA GLU A 162 -7.47 13.64 9.57
C GLU A 162 -7.23 14.80 8.61
N CYS A 163 -7.43 14.61 7.31
CA CYS A 163 -7.12 15.65 6.34
C CYS A 163 -8.23 16.72 6.33
N PRO A 164 -7.95 17.97 6.73
CA PRO A 164 -8.98 19.00 6.83
C PRO A 164 -9.51 19.46 5.46
N ILE A 165 -8.82 19.09 4.37
CA ILE A 165 -9.17 19.43 2.99
C ILE A 165 -9.63 18.17 2.22
N GLY A 166 -9.83 17.04 2.91
CA GLY A 166 -10.43 15.84 2.31
C GLY A 166 -9.55 15.07 1.32
N ILE A 167 -8.22 15.17 1.42
CA ILE A 167 -7.31 14.35 0.61
C ILE A 167 -7.30 12.92 1.14
N ASP A 168 -7.70 11.95 0.30
CA ASP A 168 -7.52 10.53 0.61
C ASP A 168 -6.07 10.09 0.30
N HIS A 169 -5.20 10.21 1.29
CA HIS A 169 -3.81 9.76 1.21
C HIS A 169 -3.68 8.23 0.99
N GLY A 170 -4.66 7.45 1.45
CA GLY A 170 -4.73 6.03 1.18
C GLY A 170 -5.01 5.75 -0.31
N LEU A 171 -5.95 6.47 -0.92
CA LEU A 171 -6.21 6.38 -2.36
C LEU A 171 -4.97 6.72 -3.19
N VAL A 172 -4.24 7.78 -2.85
CA VAL A 172 -2.99 8.14 -3.55
C VAL A 172 -1.94 7.03 -3.42
N THR A 173 -1.84 6.41 -2.24
CA THR A 173 -0.93 5.28 -2.00
C THR A 173 -1.33 4.05 -2.83
N HIS A 174 -2.62 3.71 -2.88
CA HIS A 174 -3.13 2.61 -3.70
C HIS A 174 -2.85 2.84 -5.19
N LEU A 175 -3.08 4.05 -5.68
CA LEU A 175 -2.77 4.40 -7.07
C LEU A 175 -1.26 4.29 -7.34
N GLY A 176 -0.41 4.77 -6.43
CA GLY A 176 1.04 4.62 -6.53
C GLY A 176 1.47 3.16 -6.64
N ARG A 177 0.92 2.28 -5.78
CA ARG A 177 1.16 0.83 -5.84
C ARG A 177 0.68 0.21 -7.14
N TYR A 178 -0.49 0.64 -7.64
CA TYR A 178 -1.04 0.14 -8.90
C TYR A 178 -0.12 0.50 -10.08
N ILE A 179 0.33 1.74 -10.19
CA ILE A 179 1.25 2.15 -11.25
C ILE A 179 2.60 1.40 -11.13
N LEU A 180 3.11 1.24 -9.91
CA LEU A 180 4.35 0.49 -9.67
C LEU A 180 4.21 -0.99 -10.04
N SER A 181 3.07 -1.64 -9.74
CA SER A 181 2.84 -3.03 -10.12
C SER A 181 2.78 -3.22 -11.64
N GLU A 182 2.21 -2.27 -12.39
CA GLU A 182 2.19 -2.30 -13.86
C GLU A 182 3.60 -2.29 -14.48
N ILE A 183 4.60 -1.78 -13.76
CA ILE A 183 6.00 -1.80 -14.20
C ILE A 183 6.84 -2.90 -13.55
N GLY A 184 6.22 -3.81 -12.79
CA GLY A 184 6.87 -4.95 -12.15
C GLY A 184 7.48 -4.64 -10.78
N ILE A 185 7.16 -3.49 -10.16
CA ILE A 185 7.63 -3.12 -8.82
C ILE A 185 6.51 -3.39 -7.81
N ALA A 186 6.45 -4.64 -7.34
CA ALA A 186 5.56 -5.06 -6.28
C ALA A 186 6.22 -6.11 -5.38
N PRO A 187 5.90 -6.18 -4.08
CA PRO A 187 6.38 -7.22 -3.20
C PRO A 187 6.05 -8.61 -3.75
N ARG A 188 7.07 -9.45 -3.93
CA ARG A 188 6.96 -10.82 -4.45
C ARG A 188 5.95 -11.64 -3.67
N ALA A 189 5.89 -11.47 -2.35
CA ALA A 189 4.91 -12.14 -1.49
C ALA A 189 3.47 -11.89 -1.95
N LEU A 190 3.15 -10.66 -2.38
CA LEU A 190 1.82 -10.34 -2.90
C LEU A 190 1.60 -10.86 -4.31
N VAL A 191 2.62 -10.76 -5.17
CA VAL A 191 2.55 -11.20 -6.57
C VAL A 191 2.32 -12.71 -6.67
N VAL A 192 3.07 -13.51 -5.90
CA VAL A 192 2.96 -14.98 -5.91
C VAL A 192 1.57 -15.41 -5.44
N SER A 193 1.08 -14.87 -4.31
CA SER A 193 -0.26 -15.20 -3.80
C SER A 193 -1.37 -14.83 -4.79
N THR A 194 -1.29 -13.64 -5.39
CA THR A 194 -2.28 -13.17 -6.37
C THR A 194 -2.26 -14.02 -7.63
N ARG A 195 -1.07 -14.38 -8.14
CA ARG A 195 -0.91 -15.23 -9.31
C ARG A 195 -1.49 -16.62 -9.07
N GLU A 196 -1.24 -17.19 -7.89
CA GLU A 196 -1.77 -18.51 -7.56
C GLU A 196 -3.31 -18.51 -7.53
N GLN A 197 -3.95 -17.47 -6.99
CA GLN A 197 -5.41 -17.37 -6.98
C GLN A 197 -6.03 -17.22 -8.38
N LEU A 198 -5.41 -16.43 -9.26
CA LEU A 198 -6.03 -16.07 -10.54
C LEU A 198 -5.77 -17.09 -11.64
N ILE A 199 -4.56 -17.65 -11.70
CA ILE A 199 -4.10 -18.52 -12.79
C ILE A 199 -3.26 -19.70 -12.31
N GLY A 200 -3.11 -19.86 -11.00
CA GLY A 200 -2.36 -20.96 -10.41
C GLY A 200 -3.09 -22.29 -10.54
N ALA A 201 -2.35 -23.37 -10.38
CA ALA A 201 -2.92 -24.72 -10.51
C ALA A 201 -3.97 -25.02 -9.43
N THR A 202 -3.82 -24.41 -8.25
CA THR A 202 -4.73 -24.64 -7.12
C THR A 202 -5.82 -23.59 -7.00
N ALA A 203 -5.69 -22.44 -7.69
CA ALA A 203 -6.53 -21.26 -7.50
C ALA A 203 -6.65 -20.81 -6.02
N ASN A 204 -5.71 -21.23 -5.16
CA ASN A 204 -5.76 -21.08 -3.70
C ASN A 204 -4.36 -20.72 -3.17
N THR A 205 -4.21 -19.58 -2.51
CA THR A 205 -2.90 -19.15 -1.97
C THR A 205 -2.28 -20.14 -0.98
N SER A 206 -3.10 -20.86 -0.21
CA SER A 206 -2.63 -21.84 0.76
C SER A 206 -2.60 -23.26 0.21
N ALA A 207 -2.99 -23.46 -1.06
CA ALA A 207 -3.07 -24.77 -1.73
C ALA A 207 -3.87 -25.83 -0.94
N ILE A 208 -4.85 -25.40 -0.13
CA ILE A 208 -5.69 -26.30 0.68
C ILE A 208 -6.64 -27.04 -0.26
N PRO A 209 -6.61 -28.39 -0.28
CA PRO A 209 -7.60 -29.16 -1.01
C PRO A 209 -9.00 -28.97 -0.44
N VAL A 210 -10.02 -28.93 -1.29
CA VAL A 210 -11.43 -28.80 -0.87
C VAL A 210 -11.83 -29.84 0.20
N PRO A 211 -11.45 -31.13 0.11
CA PRO A 211 -11.77 -32.10 1.16
C PRO A 211 -11.20 -31.73 2.53
N ALA A 212 -9.97 -31.20 2.58
CA ALA A 212 -9.35 -30.78 3.83
C ALA A 212 -10.03 -29.54 4.44
N LEU A 213 -10.49 -28.62 3.58
CA LEU A 213 -11.30 -27.49 4.04
C LEU A 213 -12.61 -27.96 4.67
N LEU A 214 -13.33 -28.86 4.01
CA LEU A 214 -14.62 -29.37 4.51
C LEU A 214 -14.46 -30.11 5.84
N ASP A 215 -13.43 -30.95 5.96
CA ASP A 215 -13.08 -31.65 7.21
C ASP A 215 -12.78 -30.66 8.35
N THR A 216 -12.02 -29.59 8.05
CA THR A 216 -11.73 -28.54 9.05
C THR A 216 -12.99 -27.80 9.49
N LEU A 217 -13.91 -27.52 8.56
CA LEU A 217 -15.18 -26.84 8.89
C LEU A 217 -16.10 -27.74 9.73
N GLU A 218 -16.17 -29.04 9.42
CA GLU A 218 -16.92 -30.01 10.22
C GLU A 218 -16.37 -30.05 11.65
N PHE A 219 -15.05 -30.18 11.81
CA PHE A 219 -14.37 -30.15 13.10
C PHE A 219 -14.67 -28.86 13.90
N LEU A 220 -14.60 -27.69 13.26
CA LEU A 220 -14.93 -26.42 13.91
C LEU A 220 -16.39 -26.36 14.38
N SER A 221 -17.31 -26.95 13.62
CA SER A 221 -18.73 -26.99 13.99
C SER A 221 -18.94 -27.88 15.22
N GLU A 222 -18.26 -29.02 15.27
CA GLU A 222 -18.29 -29.95 16.43
C GLU A 222 -17.69 -29.30 17.68
N ASP A 223 -16.52 -28.68 17.57
CA ASP A 223 -15.86 -27.95 18.68
C ASP A 223 -16.77 -26.84 19.25
N MET A 224 -17.49 -26.10 18.39
CA MET A 224 -18.44 -25.07 18.82
C MET A 224 -19.63 -25.65 19.57
N GLU A 225 -20.14 -26.81 19.14
CA GLU A 225 -21.21 -27.53 19.82
C GLU A 225 -20.74 -28.07 21.18
N GLU A 226 -19.55 -28.67 21.25
CA GLU A 226 -18.98 -29.21 22.49
C GLU A 226 -18.65 -28.12 23.51
N GLU A 227 -17.98 -27.04 23.09
CA GLU A 227 -17.52 -26.01 24.02
C GLU A 227 -18.60 -25.02 24.42
N LYS A 228 -19.51 -24.67 23.50
CA LYS A 228 -20.48 -23.58 23.67
C LYS A 228 -21.92 -24.07 23.68
N GLY A 229 -22.19 -25.33 23.31
CA GLY A 229 -23.54 -25.85 23.15
C GLY A 229 -24.29 -25.22 21.97
N ILE A 230 -23.56 -24.67 20.99
CA ILE A 230 -24.15 -23.98 19.83
C ILE A 230 -23.79 -24.75 18.57
N ASN A 231 -24.77 -25.36 17.94
CA ASN A 231 -24.60 -26.00 16.63
C ASN A 231 -24.64 -24.91 15.54
N ILE A 232 -23.50 -24.65 14.91
CA ILE A 232 -23.34 -23.69 13.81
C ILE A 232 -22.78 -24.43 12.60
N PRO A 233 -23.63 -24.88 11.66
CA PRO A 233 -23.14 -25.49 10.44
C PRO A 233 -22.45 -24.44 9.55
N PHE A 234 -21.39 -24.84 8.85
CA PHE A 234 -20.70 -24.03 7.85
C PHE A 234 -21.09 -24.47 6.43
N PRO A 235 -22.23 -23.99 5.90
CA PRO A 235 -22.70 -24.44 4.60
C PRO A 235 -21.82 -23.89 3.46
N ILE A 236 -21.44 -24.76 2.53
CA ILE A 236 -20.65 -24.43 1.34
C ILE A 236 -21.52 -24.60 0.09
N ASP A 237 -21.31 -23.75 -0.93
CA ASP A 237 -21.95 -23.82 -2.25
C ASP A 237 -23.48 -23.93 -2.24
N GLN A 238 -24.15 -23.17 -1.34
CA GLN A 238 -25.61 -23.15 -1.25
C GLN A 238 -26.22 -22.30 -2.36
N GLU A 239 -27.06 -22.92 -3.19
CA GLU A 239 -27.82 -22.20 -4.22
C GLU A 239 -28.94 -21.35 -3.57
N GLY A 240 -29.08 -20.10 -4.02
CA GLY A 240 -30.13 -19.19 -3.53
C GLY A 240 -29.86 -18.55 -2.16
N ALA A 241 -28.65 -18.67 -1.61
CA ALA A 241 -28.28 -18.00 -0.36
C ALA A 241 -28.38 -16.46 -0.48
N GLU A 242 -29.03 -15.83 0.51
CA GLU A 242 -29.17 -14.36 0.57
C GLU A 242 -27.85 -13.68 0.98
N TYR A 243 -27.03 -14.38 1.77
CA TYR A 243 -25.78 -13.88 2.33
C TYR A 243 -24.61 -14.80 1.98
N LEU A 244 -23.49 -14.20 1.58
CA LEU A 244 -22.20 -14.87 1.40
C LEU A 244 -21.27 -14.44 2.54
N PHE A 245 -20.76 -15.40 3.30
CA PHE A 245 -19.75 -15.17 4.31
C PHE A 245 -18.37 -15.54 3.77
N ILE A 246 -17.43 -14.60 3.79
CA ILE A 246 -16.04 -14.80 3.36
C ILE A 246 -15.15 -14.58 4.60
N PRO A 247 -14.80 -15.64 5.35
CA PRO A 247 -13.91 -15.51 6.50
C PRO A 247 -12.47 -15.20 6.06
N ALA A 248 -11.67 -14.70 7.00
CA ALA A 248 -10.23 -14.69 6.77
C ALA A 248 -9.72 -16.13 6.76
N VAL A 249 -8.69 -16.41 5.96
CA VAL A 249 -8.09 -17.75 5.87
C VAL A 249 -7.66 -18.29 7.25
N SER A 250 -7.23 -17.39 8.15
CA SER A 250 -6.85 -17.73 9.52
C SER A 250 -8.01 -18.15 10.43
N ASP A 251 -9.25 -17.86 10.06
CA ASP A 251 -10.42 -18.19 10.89
C ASP A 251 -10.77 -19.67 10.78
N TYR A 252 -10.33 -20.34 9.70
CA TYR A 252 -10.58 -21.77 9.47
C TYR A 252 -9.30 -22.59 9.22
N LEU A 253 -8.12 -21.97 9.28
CA LEU A 253 -6.84 -22.67 9.33
C LEU A 253 -6.30 -22.61 10.76
N MET A 254 -6.59 -23.66 11.53
CA MET A 254 -5.91 -23.92 12.81
C MET A 254 -4.65 -24.77 12.60
#